data_AF-A0A2T4XGI8-F1
#
_entry.id   AF-A0A2T4XGI8-F1
#
_cell.length_a   1.000
_cell.length_b   1.000
_cell.length_c   1.000
_cell.angle_alpha   90.00
_cell.angle_beta   90.00
_cell.angle_gamma   90.00
#
_symmetry.space_group_name_H-M   'P 1'
#
loop_
_entity.id
_entity.type
_entity.pdbx_description
1 polymer ?
#
loop_
_entity_poly.entity_id
_entity_poly.type
_entity_poly.pdbx_seq_one_letter_code
_entity_poly.pdbx_strand_id
1 'polypeptide(L)'
;MNLLMMQPVWIPNLHDLARLLWLDAGFPDGGNVEGANLEGEVALSEGSHGHKPLSPDTLLITDCQTWSRKSRTHRALIRTPEGTTYLNVPVVKEDRAKPIHEVRIDQRSNWINPLLRTLEYNYRNSVFYDFYEPEIRTDLEKGSETEYLSDYSEHLWSRIFTYLELSFRFGVIRESERAWSTAQASMGRSSSGRSSSGRSSMDGSSTVQASPAKSSTADPDEMAETMGADCYVQEWESRHYMRQGDRAATFSVDIPAYRQHFEGFEPDCCLLDLLFQMGPESFRVVEGLAAGTQMMSDSQGGD
;
A
#
# COMPACT_ATOMS: atom_id res chain seq x y z
N MET A 1 -11.90 10.48 -11.36
CA MET A 1 -11.08 9.96 -10.26
C MET A 1 -10.40 8.70 -10.71
N ASN A 2 -9.07 8.71 -10.70
CA ASN A 2 -8.26 7.52 -10.82
C ASN A 2 -8.17 6.82 -9.46
N LEU A 3 -8.17 5.49 -9.48
CA LEU A 3 -8.10 4.67 -8.28
C LEU A 3 -6.98 3.64 -8.43
N LEU A 4 -6.09 3.57 -7.45
CA LEU A 4 -5.12 2.48 -7.33
C LEU A 4 -5.54 1.57 -6.19
N MET A 5 -5.74 0.28 -6.47
CA MET A 5 -6.03 -0.72 -5.44
C MET A 5 -4.81 -1.56 -5.16
N MET A 6 -4.30 -1.49 -3.93
CA MET A 6 -3.13 -2.25 -3.50
C MET A 6 -3.34 -2.84 -2.11
N GLN A 7 -2.82 -4.04 -1.87
CA GLN A 7 -2.67 -4.53 -0.50
C GLN A 7 -1.55 -3.73 0.20
N PRO A 8 -1.46 -3.75 1.54
CA PRO A 8 -0.30 -3.21 2.25
C PRO A 8 0.92 -4.12 1.99
N VAL A 9 1.53 -3.99 0.81
CA VAL A 9 2.77 -4.67 0.41
C VAL A 9 3.85 -4.32 1.43
N TRP A 10 4.69 -5.26 1.85
CA TRP A 10 5.66 -4.98 2.91
C TRP A 10 6.73 -3.96 2.48
N ILE A 11 7.42 -4.24 1.37
CA ILE A 11 8.37 -3.31 0.75
C ILE A 11 8.02 -3.22 -0.73
N PRO A 12 7.62 -2.03 -1.24
CA PRO A 12 7.27 -1.87 -2.65
C PRO A 12 8.45 -2.18 -3.57
N ASN A 13 8.17 -2.45 -4.84
CA ASN A 13 9.16 -2.50 -5.92
C ASN A 13 8.90 -1.38 -6.95
N LEU A 14 9.66 -1.37 -8.06
CA LEU A 14 9.51 -0.33 -9.09
C LEU A 14 8.16 -0.37 -9.82
N HIS A 15 7.49 -1.53 -9.92
CA HIS A 15 6.14 -1.61 -10.49
C HIS A 15 5.08 -0.96 -9.61
N ASP A 16 5.24 -1.06 -8.28
CA ASP A 16 4.39 -0.35 -7.32
C ASP A 16 4.64 1.15 -7.39
N LEU A 17 5.92 1.55 -7.39
CA LEU A 17 6.31 2.95 -7.46
C LEU A 17 5.79 3.62 -8.75
N ALA A 18 5.87 2.93 -9.89
CA ALA A 18 5.29 3.43 -11.15
C ALA A 18 3.78 3.71 -11.05
N ARG A 19 3.02 2.85 -10.35
CA ARG A 19 1.58 3.03 -10.15
C ARG A 19 1.28 4.21 -9.22
N LEU A 20 2.08 4.38 -8.16
CA LEU A 20 1.96 5.53 -7.25
C LEU A 20 2.29 6.84 -7.98
N LEU A 21 3.33 6.87 -8.82
CA LEU A 21 3.69 8.03 -9.65
C LEU A 21 2.60 8.36 -10.67
N TRP A 22 2.03 7.33 -11.32
CA TRP A 22 0.89 7.52 -12.23
C TRP A 22 -0.31 8.13 -11.52
N LEU A 23 -0.64 7.63 -10.32
CA LEU A 23 -1.74 8.15 -9.52
C LEU A 23 -1.49 9.61 -9.11
N ASP A 24 -0.26 9.95 -8.75
CA ASP A 24 0.14 11.33 -8.40
C ASP A 24 0.07 12.29 -9.59
N ALA A 25 0.48 11.83 -10.77
CA ALA A 25 0.46 12.63 -11.99
C ALA A 25 -0.95 13.00 -12.47
N GLY A 26 -1.98 12.27 -12.03
CA GLY A 26 -3.38 12.58 -12.32
C GLY A 26 -3.89 13.86 -11.65
N PHE A 27 -3.13 14.45 -10.72
CA PHE A 27 -3.45 15.74 -10.11
C PHE A 27 -2.92 16.90 -10.98
N PRO A 28 -3.77 17.70 -11.64
CA PRO A 28 -3.30 18.80 -12.49
C PRO A 28 -2.56 19.85 -11.65
N ASP A 29 -1.38 20.26 -12.15
CA ASP A 29 -0.51 21.28 -11.58
C ASP A 29 -1.29 22.55 -11.22
N GLY A 30 -1.50 22.78 -9.93
CA GLY A 30 -2.20 23.98 -9.47
C GLY A 30 -2.64 24.02 -8.00
N GLY A 31 -2.58 22.91 -7.27
CA GLY A 31 -2.83 22.89 -5.83
C GLY A 31 -1.53 22.64 -5.07
N ASN A 32 -1.04 23.63 -4.35
CA ASN A 32 -0.03 23.41 -3.31
C ASN A 32 -0.74 22.66 -2.16
N VAL A 33 -0.77 21.34 -2.23
CA VAL A 33 -1.23 20.48 -1.13
C VAL A 33 0.04 20.10 -0.36
N GLU A 34 0.13 20.51 0.90
CA GLU A 34 1.18 19.99 1.79
C GLU A 34 1.14 18.46 1.70
N GLY A 35 2.30 17.85 1.43
CA GLY A 35 2.42 16.44 1.07
C GLY A 35 1.62 15.55 2.02
N ALA A 36 0.86 14.60 1.46
CA ALA A 36 0.11 13.67 2.26
C ALA A 36 1.12 12.83 3.09
N ASN A 37 1.19 13.10 4.40
CA ASN A 37 1.72 12.10 5.31
C ASN A 37 0.79 10.89 5.19
N LEU A 38 1.38 9.69 5.05
CA LEU A 38 0.67 8.41 5.10
C LEU A 38 -0.14 8.22 6.42
N GLU A 39 -0.01 9.16 7.36
CA GLU A 39 -0.71 9.23 8.65
C GLU A 39 -2.06 9.97 8.61
N GLY A 40 -2.52 10.43 7.45
CA GLY A 40 -3.91 10.84 7.25
C GLY A 40 -4.26 12.27 7.64
N GLU A 41 -4.62 13.07 6.64
CA GLU A 41 -5.87 13.85 6.55
C GLU A 41 -5.78 14.68 5.25
N VAL A 42 -6.69 14.44 4.31
CA VAL A 42 -6.84 15.34 3.16
C VAL A 42 -7.64 16.55 3.65
N ALA A 43 -6.98 17.69 3.81
CA ALA A 43 -7.67 18.96 4.02
C ALA A 43 -8.46 19.32 2.75
N LEU A 44 -9.77 19.08 2.77
CA LEU A 44 -10.69 19.64 1.79
C LEU A 44 -10.77 21.16 2.02
N SER A 45 -10.05 21.94 1.22
CA SER A 45 -10.19 23.40 1.25
C SER A 45 -11.52 23.81 0.61
N GLU A 46 -12.41 24.38 1.42
CA GLU A 46 -13.59 25.08 0.92
C GLU A 46 -13.15 26.40 0.25
N GLY A 47 -13.27 26.53 -1.08
CA GLY A 47 -12.84 27.76 -1.72
C GLY A 47 -13.06 27.92 -3.23
N SER A 48 -14.26 28.39 -3.57
CA SER A 48 -14.57 29.29 -4.71
C SER A 48 -14.92 28.71 -6.10
N HIS A 49 -16.13 29.08 -6.53
CA HIS A 49 -16.68 29.19 -7.89
C HIS A 49 -16.64 27.97 -8.83
N GLY A 50 -17.79 27.28 -8.90
CA GLY A 50 -18.35 26.80 -10.17
C GLY A 50 -17.84 25.47 -10.74
N HIS A 51 -16.79 24.88 -10.17
CA HIS A 51 -16.39 23.51 -10.48
C HIS A 51 -16.81 22.58 -9.35
N LYS A 52 -17.48 21.47 -9.68
CA LYS A 52 -17.64 20.35 -8.74
C LYS A 52 -16.23 20.00 -8.22
N PRO A 53 -15.96 20.00 -6.90
CA PRO A 53 -14.64 19.61 -6.43
C PRO A 53 -14.34 18.23 -7.00
N LEU A 54 -13.24 18.13 -7.77
CA LEU A 54 -12.76 16.85 -8.26
C LEU A 54 -12.41 16.04 -7.01
N SER A 55 -13.04 14.89 -6.82
CA SER A 55 -12.58 13.94 -5.81
C SER A 55 -11.13 13.59 -6.14
N PRO A 56 -10.19 13.71 -5.20
CA PRO A 56 -8.78 13.46 -5.49
C PRO A 56 -8.60 12.03 -5.96
N ASP A 57 -7.65 11.82 -6.86
CA ASP A 57 -7.18 10.47 -7.18
C ASP A 57 -6.77 9.76 -5.88
N THR A 58 -7.07 8.47 -5.78
CA THR A 58 -7.09 7.77 -4.50
C THR A 58 -6.31 6.46 -4.57
N LEU A 59 -5.46 6.22 -3.57
CA LEU A 59 -4.92 4.91 -3.23
C LEU A 59 -5.87 4.24 -2.23
N LEU A 60 -6.47 3.12 -2.62
CA LEU A 60 -7.21 2.24 -1.73
C LEU A 60 -6.30 1.12 -1.24
N ILE A 61 -6.03 1.09 0.07
CA ILE A 61 -5.38 -0.02 0.76
C ILE A 61 -6.42 -1.11 1.02
N THR A 62 -6.36 -2.21 0.27
CA THR A 62 -7.31 -3.33 0.34
C THR A 62 -6.95 -4.31 1.47
N ASP A 63 -7.07 -3.84 2.72
CA ASP A 63 -6.64 -4.55 3.93
C ASP A 63 -7.72 -5.45 4.55
N CYS A 64 -8.95 -5.46 4.02
CA CYS A 64 -10.00 -6.39 4.44
C CYS A 64 -10.01 -7.70 3.63
N GLN A 65 -9.19 -7.79 2.57
CA GLN A 65 -9.00 -9.04 1.84
C GLN A 65 -8.29 -10.08 2.72
N THR A 66 -8.60 -11.36 2.49
CA THR A 66 -7.94 -12.46 3.19
C THR A 66 -6.46 -12.53 2.83
N TRP A 67 -5.61 -12.62 3.85
CA TRP A 67 -4.17 -12.75 3.64
C TRP A 67 -3.78 -14.03 2.90
N SER A 68 -2.69 -13.97 2.12
CA SER A 68 -2.18 -15.10 1.35
C SER A 68 -0.69 -15.33 1.60
N ARG A 69 -0.27 -16.60 1.63
CA ARG A 69 1.16 -16.97 1.66
C ARG A 69 1.92 -16.56 0.40
N LYS A 70 1.21 -16.21 -0.67
CA LYS A 70 1.81 -15.78 -1.94
C LYS A 70 1.86 -14.26 -2.10
N SER A 71 1.17 -13.51 -1.24
CA SER A 71 1.12 -12.05 -1.34
C SER A 71 2.44 -11.41 -0.94
N ARG A 72 2.68 -10.20 -1.43
CA ARG A 72 3.85 -9.38 -1.11
C ARG A 72 3.71 -8.62 0.22
N THR A 73 2.59 -8.81 0.93
CA THR A 73 2.33 -8.20 2.25
C THR A 73 3.29 -8.64 3.35
N HIS A 74 4.04 -9.74 3.16
CA HIS A 74 4.99 -10.25 4.16
C HIS A 74 6.33 -10.64 3.56
N ARG A 75 6.58 -10.31 2.29
CA ARG A 75 7.81 -10.72 1.60
C ARG A 75 8.22 -9.70 0.54
N ALA A 76 9.53 -9.52 0.40
CA ALA A 76 10.13 -8.59 -0.55
C ALA A 76 11.26 -9.29 -1.29
N LEU A 77 11.32 -9.12 -2.61
CA LEU A 77 12.42 -9.64 -3.42
C LEU A 77 13.66 -8.77 -3.23
N ILE A 78 14.81 -9.41 -3.10
CA ILE A 78 16.12 -8.76 -3.12
C ILE A 78 17.03 -9.47 -4.11
N ARG A 79 18.07 -8.77 -4.54
CA ARG A 79 19.11 -9.32 -5.41
C ARG A 79 20.06 -10.22 -4.62
N THR A 80 20.50 -11.31 -5.26
CA THR A 80 21.55 -12.23 -4.79
C THR A 80 22.55 -12.52 -5.91
N PRO A 81 23.71 -13.15 -5.66
CA PRO A 81 24.63 -13.51 -6.75
C PRO A 81 23.98 -14.41 -7.80
N GLU A 82 23.12 -15.34 -7.38
CA GLU A 82 22.47 -16.34 -8.25
C GLU A 82 21.13 -15.88 -8.86
N GLY A 83 20.66 -14.66 -8.57
CA GLY A 83 19.35 -14.17 -9.02
C GLY A 83 18.65 -13.35 -7.95
N THR A 84 17.52 -13.83 -7.48
CA THR A 84 16.73 -13.15 -6.45
C THR A 84 16.33 -14.10 -5.33
N THR A 85 16.07 -13.55 -4.15
CA THR A 85 15.48 -14.28 -3.03
C THR A 85 14.49 -13.41 -2.29
N TYR A 86 13.61 -14.03 -1.51
CA TYR A 86 12.67 -13.31 -0.66
C TYR A 86 13.27 -13.06 0.73
N LEU A 87 13.24 -11.81 1.17
CA LEU A 87 13.13 -11.50 2.59
C LEU A 87 11.68 -11.79 3.03
N ASN A 88 11.50 -12.28 4.26
CA ASN A 88 10.18 -12.68 4.75
C ASN A 88 9.97 -12.19 6.19
N VAL A 89 8.79 -11.62 6.44
CA VAL A 89 8.23 -11.35 7.76
C VAL A 89 7.40 -12.59 8.17
N PRO A 90 7.67 -13.21 9.32
CA PRO A 90 6.93 -14.38 9.74
C PRO A 90 5.53 -13.97 10.21
N VAL A 91 4.53 -14.78 9.85
CA VAL A 91 3.12 -14.53 10.19
C VAL A 91 2.60 -15.62 11.12
N VAL A 92 1.83 -15.21 12.13
CA VAL A 92 1.19 -16.13 13.09
C VAL A 92 0.34 -17.15 12.32
N LYS A 93 0.60 -18.45 12.55
CA LYS A 93 -0.04 -19.54 11.79
C LYS A 93 -1.57 -19.52 11.88
N GLU A 94 -2.10 -19.12 13.04
CA GLU A 94 -3.52 -19.05 13.31
C GLU A 94 -4.22 -17.90 12.55
N ASP A 95 -3.48 -16.90 12.09
CA ASP A 95 -4.02 -15.69 11.46
C ASP A 95 -4.10 -15.80 9.91
N ARG A 96 -3.67 -16.92 9.32
CA ARG A 96 -3.58 -17.08 7.85
C ARG A 96 -4.91 -16.98 7.08
N ALA A 97 -6.04 -17.06 7.77
CA ALA A 97 -7.39 -16.93 7.20
C ALA A 97 -8.06 -15.59 7.54
N LYS A 98 -7.36 -14.71 8.26
CA LYS A 98 -7.86 -13.40 8.66
C LYS A 98 -7.72 -12.37 7.53
N PRO A 99 -8.50 -11.27 7.59
CA PRO A 99 -8.22 -10.10 6.77
C PRO A 99 -6.83 -9.54 7.09
N ILE A 100 -6.16 -8.94 6.11
CA ILE A 100 -4.75 -8.51 6.20
C ILE A 100 -4.51 -7.56 7.39
N HIS A 101 -5.42 -6.62 7.68
CA HIS A 101 -5.28 -5.69 8.81
C HIS A 101 -5.33 -6.36 10.20
N GLU A 102 -5.79 -7.61 10.29
CA GLU A 102 -5.81 -8.39 11.55
C GLU A 102 -4.66 -9.41 11.63
N VAL A 103 -3.81 -9.50 10.61
CA VAL A 103 -2.72 -10.46 10.57
C VAL A 103 -1.54 -9.99 11.41
N ARG A 104 -1.13 -10.83 12.37
CA ARG A 104 -0.02 -10.51 13.27
C ARG A 104 1.30 -11.12 12.84
N ILE A 105 2.38 -10.42 13.20
CA ILE A 105 3.75 -10.89 13.03
C ILE A 105 4.06 -11.96 14.09
N ASP A 106 4.69 -13.07 13.69
CA ASP A 106 5.07 -14.14 14.61
C ASP A 106 6.38 -13.81 15.34
N GLN A 107 6.24 -13.24 16.54
CA GLN A 107 7.36 -12.86 17.41
C GLN A 107 7.97 -14.04 18.21
N ARG A 108 7.53 -15.29 17.98
CA ARG A 108 8.06 -16.46 18.73
C ARG A 108 9.53 -16.78 18.39
N SER A 109 10.05 -16.25 17.28
CA SER A 109 11.42 -16.44 16.83
C SER A 109 12.08 -15.12 16.50
N ASN A 110 13.42 -15.04 16.63
CA ASN A 110 14.18 -13.86 16.25
C ASN A 110 14.39 -13.84 14.72
N TRP A 111 13.40 -13.36 13.99
CA TRP A 111 13.39 -13.29 12.53
C TRP A 111 14.14 -12.07 11.96
N ILE A 112 14.28 -11.02 12.77
CA ILE A 112 15.02 -9.80 12.41
C ILE A 112 16.50 -10.09 12.16
N ASN A 113 17.15 -10.86 13.04
CA ASN A 113 18.58 -11.15 12.89
C ASN A 113 18.93 -11.88 11.57
N PRO A 114 18.24 -12.99 11.20
CA PRO A 114 18.43 -13.63 9.89
C PRO A 114 18.14 -12.71 8.70
N LEU A 115 17.12 -11.86 8.81
CA LEU A 115 16.76 -10.88 7.78
C LEU A 115 17.90 -9.88 7.57
N LEU A 116 18.39 -9.25 8.65
CA LEU A 116 19.49 -8.28 8.59
C LEU A 116 20.78 -8.90 8.06
N ARG A 117 21.12 -10.14 8.46
CA ARG A 117 22.27 -10.87 7.91
C ARG A 117 22.13 -11.13 6.41
N THR A 118 20.92 -11.43 5.96
CA THR A 118 20.65 -11.65 4.53
C THR A 118 20.80 -10.34 3.75
N LEU A 119 20.32 -9.22 4.31
CA LEU A 119 20.49 -7.91 3.73
C LEU A 119 21.98 -7.52 3.66
N GLU A 120 22.71 -7.66 4.77
CA GLU A 120 24.13 -7.37 4.85
C GLU A 120 24.95 -8.19 3.86
N TYR A 121 24.71 -9.51 3.78
CA TYR A 121 25.43 -10.39 2.86
C TYR A 121 25.31 -9.92 1.39
N ASN A 122 24.11 -9.51 0.97
CA ASN A 122 23.83 -9.14 -0.41
C ASN A 122 24.15 -7.68 -0.72
N TYR A 123 24.12 -6.79 0.26
CA TYR A 123 24.20 -5.35 0.01
C TYR A 123 25.40 -4.63 0.64
N ARG A 124 26.19 -5.24 1.53
CA ARG A 124 27.30 -4.55 2.23
C ARG A 124 28.33 -3.83 1.34
N ASN A 125 28.44 -4.25 0.09
CA ASN A 125 29.35 -3.69 -0.89
C ASN A 125 28.64 -2.81 -1.94
N SER A 126 27.37 -2.46 -1.70
CA SER A 126 26.60 -1.53 -2.53
C SER A 126 27.03 -0.11 -2.23
N VAL A 127 26.88 0.78 -3.23
CA VAL A 127 27.45 2.13 -3.20
C VAL A 127 27.02 2.94 -1.98
N PHE A 128 25.75 2.79 -1.56
CA PHE A 128 25.15 3.56 -0.47
C PHE A 128 24.77 2.72 0.74
N TYR A 129 25.27 1.48 0.84
CA TYR A 129 24.93 0.61 1.97
C TYR A 129 25.31 1.22 3.31
N ASP A 130 26.59 1.53 3.52
CA ASP A 130 27.08 2.09 4.80
C ASP A 130 26.41 3.41 5.19
N PHE A 131 25.83 4.13 4.22
CA PHE A 131 25.13 5.39 4.46
C PHE A 131 23.71 5.19 4.98
N TYR A 132 22.93 4.26 4.40
CA TYR A 132 21.53 4.06 4.79
C TYR A 132 21.30 2.89 5.76
N GLU A 133 22.27 1.98 5.89
CA GLU A 133 22.14 0.77 6.69
C GLU A 133 21.75 1.04 8.15
N PRO A 134 22.34 2.02 8.87
CA PRO A 134 22.01 2.22 10.28
C PRO A 134 20.54 2.59 10.50
N GLU A 135 19.99 3.45 9.64
CA GLU A 135 18.62 3.89 9.71
C GLU A 135 17.65 2.80 9.22
N ILE A 136 17.97 2.12 8.11
CA ILE A 136 17.17 0.99 7.61
C ILE A 136 17.14 -0.15 8.64
N ARG A 137 18.27 -0.46 9.28
CA ARG A 137 18.33 -1.43 10.38
C ARG A 137 17.36 -1.04 11.49
N THR A 138 17.40 0.21 11.93
CA THR A 138 16.51 0.74 12.97
C THR A 138 15.04 0.55 12.57
N ASP A 139 14.70 0.87 11.33
CA ASP A 139 13.33 0.72 10.82
C ASP A 139 12.89 -0.74 10.67
N LEU A 140 13.80 -1.63 10.26
CA LEU A 140 13.53 -3.07 10.20
C LEU A 140 13.33 -3.65 11.61
N GLU A 141 14.16 -3.26 12.58
CA GLU A 141 14.10 -3.71 13.98
C GLU A 141 12.78 -3.38 14.67
N LYS A 142 12.10 -2.28 14.28
CA LYS A 142 10.73 -1.96 14.75
C LYS A 142 9.73 -3.08 14.50
N GLY A 143 9.99 -3.96 13.54
CA GLY A 143 9.17 -5.14 13.28
C GLY A 143 9.06 -6.07 14.49
N SER A 144 10.06 -6.09 15.38
CA SER A 144 10.00 -6.88 16.62
C SER A 144 9.07 -6.30 17.70
N GLU A 145 8.70 -5.02 17.57
CA GLU A 145 7.84 -4.28 18.48
C GLU A 145 6.41 -4.11 17.91
N THR A 146 6.23 -4.41 16.63
CA THR A 146 4.96 -4.24 15.93
C THR A 146 4.09 -5.50 16.02
N GLU A 147 2.79 -5.33 16.32
CA GLU A 147 1.84 -6.44 16.39
C GLU A 147 1.33 -6.84 15.00
N TYR A 148 0.84 -5.88 14.21
CA TYR A 148 0.17 -6.13 12.94
C TYR A 148 1.09 -5.92 11.72
N LEU A 149 0.89 -6.78 10.71
CA LEU A 149 1.68 -6.79 9.48
C LEU A 149 1.46 -5.53 8.62
N SER A 150 0.23 -5.01 8.57
CA SER A 150 -0.12 -3.79 7.83
C SER A 150 0.62 -2.57 8.39
N ASP A 151 0.59 -2.41 9.72
CA ASP A 151 1.20 -1.27 10.40
C ASP A 151 2.71 -1.25 10.17
N TYR A 152 3.34 -2.42 10.19
CA TYR A 152 4.76 -2.55 9.89
C TYR A 152 5.10 -2.19 8.44
N SER A 153 4.25 -2.59 7.49
CA SER A 153 4.41 -2.28 6.08
C SER A 153 4.33 -0.78 5.82
N GLU A 154 3.37 -0.10 6.46
CA GLU A 154 3.18 1.33 6.29
C GLU A 154 4.26 2.18 6.95
N HIS A 155 4.76 1.74 8.11
CA HIS A 155 5.99 2.32 8.68
C HIS A 155 7.13 2.25 7.65
N LEU A 156 7.38 1.09 7.04
CA LEU A 156 8.43 0.92 6.03
C LEU A 156 8.21 1.77 4.78
N TRP A 157 6.97 1.90 4.30
CA TRP A 157 6.65 2.78 3.17
C TRP A 157 7.03 4.22 3.46
N SER A 158 6.57 4.76 4.59
CA SER A 158 6.86 6.14 5.01
C SER A 158 8.37 6.41 5.04
N ARG A 159 9.14 5.48 5.62
CA ARG A 159 10.59 5.60 5.72
C ARG A 159 11.28 5.51 4.37
N ILE A 160 10.93 4.54 3.53
CA ILE A 160 11.53 4.36 2.21
C ILE A 160 11.23 5.55 1.29
N PHE A 161 9.99 6.04 1.28
CA PHE A 161 9.65 7.23 0.49
C PHE A 161 10.37 8.47 1.00
N THR A 162 10.57 8.60 2.32
CA THR A 162 11.41 9.67 2.88
C THR A 162 12.86 9.58 2.38
N TYR A 163 13.46 8.38 2.38
CA TYR A 163 14.83 8.18 1.90
C TYR A 163 15.01 8.43 0.40
N LEU A 164 13.97 8.15 -0.38
CA LEU A 164 13.93 8.41 -1.81
C LEU A 164 13.49 9.85 -2.14
N GLU A 165 13.24 10.69 -1.13
CA GLU A 165 12.76 12.07 -1.27
C GLU A 165 11.45 12.16 -2.07
N LEU A 166 10.56 11.18 -1.90
CA LEU A 166 9.28 11.10 -2.59
C LEU A 166 8.15 11.65 -1.73
N SER A 167 7.31 12.46 -2.35
CA SER A 167 6.06 12.97 -1.78
C SER A 167 4.91 12.74 -2.76
N PHE A 168 3.76 12.32 -2.23
CA PHE A 168 2.56 12.05 -3.02
C PHE A 168 1.39 12.96 -2.61
N ARG A 169 0.53 13.30 -3.58
CA ARG A 169 -0.57 14.26 -3.50
C ARG A 169 -1.95 13.63 -3.69
N PHE A 170 -2.03 12.30 -3.74
CA PHE A 170 -3.29 11.56 -3.80
C PHE A 170 -3.87 11.28 -2.42
N GLY A 171 -5.18 11.03 -2.36
CA GLY A 171 -5.84 10.57 -1.13
C GLY A 171 -5.48 9.11 -0.82
N VAL A 172 -5.40 8.75 0.46
CA VAL A 172 -5.22 7.35 0.90
C VAL A 172 -6.44 6.95 1.71
N ILE A 173 -7.02 5.80 1.40
CA ILE A 173 -8.15 5.23 2.12
C ILE A 173 -7.83 3.78 2.46
N ARG A 174 -8.02 3.38 3.71
CA ARG A 174 -8.07 1.96 4.08
C ARG A 174 -9.47 1.40 3.90
N GLU A 175 -9.55 0.21 3.33
CA GLU A 175 -10.81 -0.51 3.18
C GLU A 175 -11.51 -0.74 4.53
N SER A 176 -10.73 -1.09 5.57
CA SER A 176 -11.18 -1.26 6.95
C SER A 176 -11.81 -0.01 7.55
N GLU A 177 -11.18 1.16 7.38
CA GLU A 177 -11.69 2.46 7.85
C GLU A 177 -13.00 2.83 7.16
N ARG A 178 -13.07 2.65 5.84
CA ARG A 178 -14.28 2.94 5.05
C ARG A 178 -15.46 2.06 5.46
N ALA A 179 -15.21 0.76 5.67
CA ALA A 179 -16.23 -0.17 6.12
C ALA A 179 -16.82 0.25 7.48
N TRP A 180 -15.96 0.70 8.39
CA TRP A 180 -16.38 1.21 9.70
C TRP A 180 -17.22 2.49 9.59
N SER A 181 -16.79 3.49 8.82
CA SER A 181 -17.55 4.73 8.62
C SER A 181 -18.94 4.48 8.02
N THR A 182 -19.04 3.56 7.07
CA THR A 182 -20.32 3.18 6.43
C THR A 182 -21.26 2.49 7.43
N ALA A 183 -20.72 1.59 8.26
CA ALA A 183 -21.48 0.94 9.32
C ALA A 183 -22.01 1.95 10.35
N GLN A 184 -21.18 2.92 10.78
CA GLN A 184 -21.60 3.98 11.69
C GLN A 184 -22.69 4.89 11.11
N ALA A 185 -22.56 5.30 9.84
CA ALA A 185 -23.56 6.14 9.17
C ALA A 185 -24.92 5.44 9.02
N SER A 186 -24.94 4.14 8.77
CA SER A 186 -26.17 3.35 8.69
C SER A 186 -26.85 3.19 10.06
N MET A 187 -26.08 3.00 11.13
CA MET A 187 -26.59 2.97 12.51
C MET A 187 -27.15 4.34 12.96
N GLY A 188 -26.50 5.45 12.60
CA GLY A 188 -26.94 6.80 12.94
C GLY A 188 -28.25 7.25 12.28
N ARG A 189 -28.64 6.66 11.14
CA ARG A 189 -29.93 6.93 10.48
C ARG A 189 -31.11 6.19 11.12
N SER A 190 -30.86 5.25 12.04
CA SER A 190 -31.90 4.44 12.70
C SER A 190 -32.41 5.03 14.02
N SER A 191 -31.83 6.12 14.53
CA SER A 191 -32.20 6.71 15.83
C SER A 191 -33.12 7.94 15.77
N SER A 192 -33.51 8.45 14.60
CA SER A 192 -34.51 9.52 14.47
C SER A 192 -35.93 8.94 14.34
N GLY A 193 -36.43 8.27 15.38
CA GLY A 193 -37.76 7.66 15.28
C GLY A 193 -38.26 6.89 16.50
N ARG A 194 -38.28 7.50 17.70
CA ARG A 194 -39.35 7.39 18.72
C ARG A 194 -38.85 7.89 20.08
N SER A 195 -39.37 9.03 20.50
CA SER A 195 -39.45 9.38 21.91
C SER A 195 -40.52 8.50 22.57
N SER A 196 -40.12 7.56 23.41
CA SER A 196 -40.99 7.03 24.46
C SER A 196 -40.21 6.87 25.75
N SER A 197 -40.65 7.63 26.73
CA SER A 197 -40.23 7.65 28.13
C SER A 197 -40.25 6.25 28.77
N GLY A 198 -39.14 5.87 29.41
CA GLY A 198 -39.07 4.72 30.30
C GLY A 198 -37.77 4.71 31.09
N ARG A 199 -37.84 5.00 32.39
CA ARG A 199 -36.74 4.80 33.35
C ARG A 199 -36.56 3.30 33.61
N SER A 200 -35.32 2.80 33.61
CA SER A 200 -34.88 1.74 34.53
C SER A 200 -33.35 1.59 34.56
N SER A 201 -32.90 0.90 35.61
CA SER A 201 -31.60 0.88 36.30
C SER A 201 -30.45 0.16 35.60
N MET A 202 -29.24 0.41 36.14
CA MET A 202 -27.93 -0.18 35.88
C MET A 202 -27.87 -1.72 35.81
N ASP A 203 -27.08 -2.23 34.86
CA ASP A 203 -26.30 -3.47 34.89
C ASP A 203 -25.15 -3.33 33.87
N GLY A 204 -23.97 -3.86 34.18
CA GLY A 204 -22.75 -3.74 33.39
C GLY A 204 -22.41 -4.96 32.54
N SER A 205 -21.20 -4.87 32.00
CA SER A 205 -20.40 -5.93 31.37
C SER A 205 -20.66 -6.28 29.90
N SER A 206 -19.54 -6.27 29.17
CA SER A 206 -19.31 -6.64 27.77
C SER A 206 -19.85 -5.67 26.72
N THR A 207 -19.05 -4.64 26.44
CA THR A 207 -19.01 -4.10 25.07
C THR A 207 -18.40 -5.18 24.18
N VAL A 208 -19.24 -6.08 23.67
CA VAL A 208 -18.91 -6.86 22.48
C VAL A 208 -18.75 -5.82 21.38
N GLN A 209 -17.50 -5.47 21.05
CA GLN A 209 -17.21 -4.76 19.80
C GLN A 209 -17.67 -5.70 18.69
N ALA A 210 -18.87 -5.46 18.19
CA ALA A 210 -19.37 -6.14 17.01
C ALA A 210 -18.43 -5.77 15.86
N SER A 211 -17.72 -6.76 15.31
CA SER A 211 -17.00 -6.60 14.06
C SER A 211 -17.96 -6.03 13.03
N PRO A 212 -17.60 -4.94 12.33
CA PRO A 212 -18.49 -4.32 11.37
C PRO A 212 -18.87 -5.36 10.30
N ALA A 213 -20.14 -5.30 9.87
CA ALA A 213 -20.72 -6.21 8.90
C ALA A 213 -19.83 -6.36 7.64
N LYS A 214 -19.81 -7.58 7.08
CA LYS A 214 -19.25 -7.97 5.76
C LYS A 214 -19.77 -7.06 4.63
N SER A 215 -19.25 -5.84 4.53
CA SER A 215 -19.70 -4.85 3.54
C SER A 215 -18.58 -4.39 2.60
N SER A 216 -17.35 -4.85 2.79
CA SER A 216 -16.35 -4.81 1.73
C SER A 216 -16.60 -5.96 0.76
N THR A 217 -17.02 -5.61 -0.45
CA THR A 217 -16.98 -6.55 -1.58
C THR A 217 -15.52 -6.88 -1.88
N ALA A 218 -15.20 -8.17 -2.03
CA ALA A 218 -13.88 -8.59 -2.52
C ALA A 218 -13.75 -8.43 -4.04
N ASP A 219 -14.81 -7.96 -4.71
CA ASP A 219 -14.82 -7.68 -6.14
C ASP A 219 -14.27 -6.27 -6.41
N PRO A 220 -13.12 -6.15 -7.11
CA PRO A 220 -12.54 -4.85 -7.43
C PRO A 220 -13.42 -4.01 -8.37
N ASP A 221 -14.26 -4.59 -9.24
CA ASP A 221 -15.13 -3.81 -10.10
C ASP A 221 -16.25 -3.13 -9.30
N GLU A 222 -16.90 -3.88 -8.41
CA GLU A 222 -17.92 -3.35 -7.51
C GLU A 222 -17.31 -2.31 -6.55
N MET A 223 -16.08 -2.54 -6.08
CA MET A 223 -15.35 -1.58 -5.26
C MET A 223 -15.08 -0.29 -6.03
N ALA A 224 -14.59 -0.38 -7.27
CA ALA A 224 -14.33 0.78 -8.12
C ALA A 224 -15.60 1.59 -8.38
N GLU A 225 -16.73 0.93 -8.67
CA GLU A 225 -18.05 1.58 -8.81
C GLU A 225 -18.48 2.28 -7.53
N THR A 226 -18.33 1.61 -6.38
CA THR A 226 -18.67 2.15 -5.06
C THR A 226 -17.80 3.36 -4.70
N MET A 227 -16.58 3.42 -5.21
CA MET A 227 -15.68 4.56 -5.07
C MET A 227 -15.92 5.67 -6.11
N GLY A 228 -16.75 5.43 -7.14
CA GLY A 228 -16.94 6.36 -8.24
C GLY A 228 -15.68 6.56 -9.09
N ALA A 229 -14.86 5.51 -9.22
CA ALA A 229 -13.67 5.53 -10.05
C ALA A 229 -14.02 5.48 -11.54
N ASP A 230 -13.44 6.39 -12.32
CA ASP A 230 -13.57 6.40 -13.78
C ASP A 230 -12.59 5.39 -14.42
N CYS A 231 -11.41 5.25 -13.80
CA CYS A 231 -10.36 4.33 -14.16
C CYS A 231 -9.76 3.77 -12.87
N TYR A 232 -9.50 2.47 -12.81
CA TYR A 232 -8.75 1.90 -11.70
C TYR A 232 -7.69 0.92 -12.16
N VAL A 233 -6.60 0.85 -11.40
CA VAL A 233 -5.46 -0.04 -11.62
C VAL A 233 -5.30 -0.91 -10.38
N GLN A 234 -4.95 -2.18 -10.59
CA GLN A 234 -4.61 -3.11 -9.51
C GLN A 234 -3.11 -3.26 -9.34
N GLU A 235 -2.72 -3.66 -8.13
CA GLU A 235 -1.38 -4.06 -7.74
C GLU A 235 -0.73 -5.03 -8.75
N TRP A 236 0.58 -4.82 -9.00
CA TRP A 236 1.42 -5.66 -9.86
C TRP A 236 1.42 -7.13 -9.44
N GLU A 237 1.31 -8.03 -10.43
CA GLU A 237 1.31 -9.50 -10.26
C GLU A 237 0.38 -10.06 -9.17
N SER A 238 -0.69 -9.34 -8.85
CA SER A 238 -1.58 -9.67 -7.73
C SER A 238 -2.54 -10.83 -8.00
N ARG A 239 -2.64 -11.33 -9.24
CA ARG A 239 -3.57 -12.41 -9.68
C ARG A 239 -3.56 -13.68 -8.84
N HIS A 240 -2.50 -13.92 -8.06
CA HIS A 240 -2.35 -15.10 -7.23
C HIS A 240 -2.94 -14.96 -5.82
N TYR A 241 -3.35 -13.75 -5.43
CA TYR A 241 -3.85 -13.44 -4.08
C TYR A 241 -4.89 -12.32 -4.03
N MET A 242 -5.15 -11.64 -5.14
CA MET A 242 -6.19 -10.63 -5.31
C MET A 242 -7.07 -11.02 -6.50
N ARG A 243 -8.39 -10.93 -6.33
CA ARG A 243 -9.34 -11.08 -7.45
C ARG A 243 -9.03 -10.01 -8.49
N GLN A 244 -8.95 -10.41 -9.75
CA GLN A 244 -8.78 -9.48 -10.87
C GLN A 244 -10.17 -9.04 -11.33
N GLY A 245 -10.36 -7.74 -11.51
CA GLY A 245 -11.59 -7.21 -12.07
C GLY A 245 -11.53 -7.15 -13.58
N ASP A 246 -12.70 -7.27 -14.19
CA ASP A 246 -12.84 -7.29 -15.63
C ASP A 246 -12.67 -5.88 -16.23
N ARG A 247 -12.85 -4.83 -15.42
CA ARG A 247 -12.70 -3.42 -15.84
C ARG A 247 -11.40 -2.77 -15.38
N ALA A 248 -10.49 -3.55 -14.78
CA ALA A 248 -9.18 -3.05 -14.35
C ALA A 248 -8.39 -2.58 -15.58
N ALA A 249 -7.88 -1.36 -15.55
CA ALA A 249 -7.16 -0.81 -16.67
C ALA A 249 -5.79 -1.49 -16.82
N THR A 250 -5.41 -1.77 -18.07
CA THR A 250 -4.12 -2.38 -18.37
C THR A 250 -3.01 -1.36 -18.16
N PHE A 251 -2.10 -1.68 -17.23
CA PHE A 251 -0.97 -0.83 -16.85
C PHE A 251 0.34 -1.44 -17.34
N SER A 252 1.06 -0.72 -18.19
CA SER A 252 2.38 -1.10 -18.67
C SER A 252 3.42 -0.08 -18.24
N VAL A 253 4.58 -0.55 -17.80
CA VAL A 253 5.72 0.31 -17.47
C VAL A 253 6.99 -0.32 -18.00
N ASP A 254 7.81 0.48 -18.68
CA ASP A 254 9.19 0.12 -18.99
C ASP A 254 10.06 0.43 -17.77
N ILE A 255 10.58 -0.61 -17.11
CA ILE A 255 11.37 -0.45 -15.89
C ILE A 255 12.79 -0.03 -16.28
N PRO A 256 13.24 1.20 -15.95
CA PRO A 256 14.57 1.65 -16.31
C PRO A 256 15.61 0.83 -15.55
N ALA A 257 16.52 0.20 -16.30
CA ALA A 257 17.63 -0.53 -15.71
C ALA A 257 18.58 0.43 -14.97
N TYR A 258 18.99 0.03 -13.77
CA TYR A 258 20.01 0.71 -12.98
C TYR A 258 21.09 -0.28 -12.55
N ARG A 259 22.20 0.23 -12.04
CA ARG A 259 23.30 -0.61 -11.59
C ARG A 259 22.89 -1.36 -10.32
N GLN A 260 22.80 -2.68 -10.39
CA GLN A 260 22.63 -3.54 -9.22
C GLN A 260 23.97 -4.08 -8.72
N HIS A 261 23.98 -4.69 -7.52
CA HIS A 261 25.21 -5.18 -6.90
C HIS A 261 25.90 -6.25 -7.76
N PHE A 262 25.08 -7.14 -8.32
CA PHE A 262 25.50 -8.29 -9.11
C PHE A 262 25.26 -8.04 -10.60
N GLU A 263 25.93 -8.83 -11.44
CA GLU A 263 25.86 -8.69 -12.90
C GLU A 263 24.43 -8.86 -13.44
N GLY A 264 24.07 -8.10 -14.46
CA GLY A 264 22.73 -8.09 -15.02
C GLY A 264 21.76 -7.20 -14.24
N PHE A 265 20.48 -7.29 -14.58
CA PHE A 265 19.43 -6.46 -14.01
C PHE A 265 18.20 -7.31 -13.72
N GLU A 266 17.72 -7.25 -12.47
CA GLU A 266 16.52 -7.92 -11.99
C GLU A 266 15.47 -6.84 -11.62
N PRO A 267 14.40 -6.66 -12.42
CA PRO A 267 13.48 -5.52 -12.31
C PRO A 267 12.58 -5.56 -11.06
N ASP A 268 12.32 -6.74 -10.51
CA ASP A 268 11.33 -6.94 -9.44
C ASP A 268 11.88 -6.79 -8.02
N CYS A 269 13.16 -6.43 -7.87
CA CYS A 269 13.77 -6.18 -6.56
C CYS A 269 13.05 -5.01 -5.85
N CYS A 270 12.93 -5.12 -4.53
CA CYS A 270 12.26 -4.11 -3.71
C CYS A 270 13.06 -2.79 -3.66
N LEU A 271 12.43 -1.71 -3.23
CA LEU A 271 13.03 -0.37 -3.23
C LEU A 271 14.28 -0.22 -2.34
N LEU A 272 14.55 -1.16 -1.43
CA LEU A 272 15.84 -1.18 -0.72
C LEU A 272 17.02 -1.46 -1.67
N ASP A 273 16.80 -2.26 -2.73
CA ASP A 273 17.81 -2.51 -3.76
C ASP A 273 18.17 -1.20 -4.47
N LEU A 274 17.16 -0.47 -4.95
CA LEU A 274 17.34 0.85 -5.56
C LEU A 274 18.08 1.79 -4.61
N LEU A 275 17.62 1.90 -3.36
CA LEU A 275 18.18 2.82 -2.38
C LEU A 275 19.66 2.51 -2.07
N PHE A 276 20.02 1.25 -1.86
CA PHE A 276 21.41 0.88 -1.58
C PHE A 276 22.36 1.05 -2.78
N GLN A 277 21.85 1.01 -4.01
CA GLN A 277 22.69 1.16 -5.20
C GLN A 277 22.79 2.58 -5.72
N MET A 278 21.67 3.30 -5.72
CA MET A 278 21.55 4.61 -6.35
C MET A 278 21.49 5.72 -5.33
N GLY A 279 20.99 5.47 -4.11
CA GLY A 279 20.92 6.46 -3.05
C GLY A 279 20.27 7.77 -3.54
N PRO A 280 20.93 8.92 -3.40
CA PRO A 280 20.44 10.20 -3.93
C PRO A 280 20.21 10.20 -5.44
N GLU A 281 20.90 9.38 -6.24
CA GLU A 281 20.71 9.30 -7.70
C GLU A 281 19.49 8.46 -8.10
N SER A 282 18.71 7.96 -7.14
CA SER A 282 17.47 7.21 -7.40
C SER A 282 16.46 8.02 -8.21
N PHE A 283 16.48 9.35 -8.12
CA PHE A 283 15.57 10.23 -8.87
C PHE A 283 15.60 9.96 -10.38
N ARG A 284 16.74 9.56 -10.96
CA ARG A 284 16.85 9.23 -12.39
C ARG A 284 16.01 8.02 -12.78
N VAL A 285 15.95 7.03 -11.88
CA VAL A 285 15.12 5.83 -12.07
C VAL A 285 13.64 6.22 -11.91
N VAL A 286 13.32 7.06 -10.93
CA VAL A 286 11.96 7.57 -10.69
C VAL A 286 11.44 8.37 -11.89
N GLU A 287 12.23 9.30 -12.44
CA GLU A 287 11.90 10.07 -13.64
C GLU A 287 11.71 9.14 -14.86
N GLY A 288 12.58 8.14 -15.00
CA GLY A 288 12.46 7.12 -16.04
C GLY A 288 11.16 6.31 -15.92
N LEU A 289 10.77 5.92 -14.70
CA LEU A 289 9.49 5.22 -14.46
C LEU A 289 8.30 6.09 -14.86
N ALA A 290 8.30 7.37 -14.45
CA ALA A 290 7.22 8.29 -14.81
C ALA A 290 7.10 8.46 -16.33
N ALA A 291 8.22 8.60 -17.04
CA ALA A 291 8.24 8.73 -18.49
C ALA A 291 7.88 7.42 -19.24
N GLY A 292 8.24 6.27 -18.67
CA GLY A 292 8.01 4.93 -19.24
C GLY A 292 6.65 4.31 -18.90
N THR A 293 5.80 5.00 -18.13
CA THR A 293 4.48 4.50 -17.72
C THR A 293 3.43 4.83 -18.76
N GLN A 294 2.65 3.82 -19.16
CA GLN A 294 1.58 3.96 -20.14
C GLN A 294 0.32 3.19 -19.70
N MET A 295 -0.82 3.87 -19.81
CA MET A 295 -2.14 3.25 -19.72
C MET A 295 -2.56 2.80 -21.12
N MET A 296 -2.81 1.51 -21.29
CA MET A 296 -3.39 1.02 -22.54
C MET A 296 -4.89 1.30 -22.51
N SER A 297 -5.36 2.21 -23.36
CA SER A 297 -6.79 2.31 -23.65
C SER A 297 -7.18 1.08 -24.46
N ASP A 298 -8.17 0.31 -24.00
CA ASP A 298 -8.75 -0.75 -24.81
C ASP A 298 -9.14 -0.18 -26.18
N SER A 299 -8.38 -0.56 -27.20
CA SER A 299 -8.87 -0.46 -28.56
C SER A 299 -10.12 -1.34 -28.60
N GLN A 300 -11.28 -0.69 -28.75
CA GLN A 300 -12.57 -1.35 -28.93
C GLN A 300 -12.38 -2.60 -29.77
N GLY A 301 -12.68 -3.76 -29.17
CA GLY A 301 -12.79 -5.02 -29.89
C GLY A 301 -13.93 -4.89 -30.89
N GLY A 302 -13.60 -4.46 -32.09
CA GLY A 302 -14.40 -4.72 -33.28
C GLY A 302 -14.20 -6.16 -33.69
N ASP A 303 -15.28 -6.92 -33.66
CA ASP A 303 -15.76 -7.73 -34.78
C ASP A 303 -17.26 -8.00 -34.61
#